data_AF-A0A9D5AZ21-F1
#
_entry.id   AF-A0A9D5AZ21-F1
#
_cell.length_a   1.000
_cell.length_b   1.000
_cell.length_c   1.000
_cell.angle_alpha   90.00
_cell.angle_beta   90.00
_cell.angle_gamma   90.00
#
_symmetry.space_group_name_H-M   'P 1'
#
loop_
_entity.id
_entity.type
_entity.pdbx_description
1 polymer ?
#
loop_
_entity_poly.entity_id
_entity_poly.type
_entity_poly.pdbx_seq_one_letter_code
_entity_poly.pdbx_strand_id
1 'polypeptide(L)'
;MAAFTKARVAAAKIFRIIDHKLGIDRNSESGLELETVTRLVELKNVDFSYPSRPEVKILNDFSLNVPAIGLVCQEPALFATTIRENILLGRPDAKQVEIEEAARVANAHSFIVKLPEGYETQVGERGLQLSGGKNKE
;
A
#
# COMPACT_ATOMS: atom_id res chain seq x y z
N MET A 1 36.26 25.47 -9.99
CA MET A 1 36.62 24.09 -9.57
C MET A 1 35.64 23.47 -8.58
N ALA A 2 35.16 24.18 -7.55
CA ALA A 2 34.25 23.62 -6.53
C ALA A 2 32.89 23.11 -7.05
N ALA A 3 32.29 23.77 -8.06
CA ALA A 3 31.00 23.36 -8.63
C ALA A 3 31.08 22.00 -9.34
N PHE A 4 32.17 21.75 -10.08
CA PHE A 4 32.38 20.49 -10.79
C PHE A 4 32.57 19.30 -9.83
N THR A 5 33.30 19.50 -8.72
CA THR A 5 33.47 18.47 -7.69
C THR A 5 32.13 18.12 -7.01
N LYS A 6 31.29 19.13 -6.69
CA LYS A 6 29.96 18.89 -6.13
C LYS A 6 29.05 18.12 -7.11
N ALA A 7 29.10 18.46 -8.39
CA ALA A 7 28.32 17.77 -9.43
C ALA A 7 28.72 16.27 -9.53
N ARG A 8 30.02 15.96 -9.50
CA ARG A 8 30.51 14.58 -9.52
C ARG A 8 30.06 13.76 -8.31
N VAL A 9 30.11 14.35 -7.11
CA VAL A 9 29.66 13.68 -5.88
C VAL A 9 28.14 13.45 -5.91
N ALA A 10 27.36 14.39 -6.42
CA ALA A 10 25.91 14.22 -6.59
C ALA A 10 25.59 13.12 -7.61
N ALA A 11 26.26 13.11 -8.76
CA ALA A 11 26.09 12.08 -9.79
C ALA A 11 26.43 10.68 -9.26
N ALA A 12 27.51 10.53 -8.49
CA ALA A 12 27.88 9.25 -7.89
C ALA A 12 26.79 8.71 -6.94
N LYS A 13 26.10 9.57 -6.18
CA LYS A 13 24.97 9.15 -5.32
C LYS A 13 23.78 8.68 -6.15
N ILE A 14 23.49 9.37 -7.26
CA ILE A 14 22.40 9.00 -8.17
C ILE A 14 22.67 7.63 -8.80
N PHE A 15 23.85 7.43 -9.39
CA PHE A 15 24.21 6.14 -9.99
C PHE A 15 24.21 5.01 -8.97
N ARG A 16 24.66 5.25 -7.73
CA ARG A 16 24.58 4.25 -6.66
C ARG A 16 23.14 3.81 -6.32
N ILE A 17 22.15 4.70 -6.48
CA ILE A 17 20.73 4.36 -6.28
C ILE A 17 20.20 3.56 -7.47
N ILE A 18 20.55 3.97 -8.69
CA ILE A 18 20.13 3.31 -9.93
C ILE A 18 20.67 1.87 -10.00
N ASP A 19 21.95 1.70 -9.66
CA ASP A 19 22.65 0.41 -9.77
C ASP A 19 22.41 -0.51 -8.55
N HIS A 20 21.56 -0.10 -7.61
CA HIS A 20 21.31 -0.87 -6.40
C HIS A 20 20.48 -2.14 -6.70
N LYS A 21 21.10 -3.31 -6.53
CA LYS A 21 20.43 -4.60 -6.63
C LYS A 21 19.50 -4.83 -5.44
N LEU A 22 18.20 -4.91 -5.69
CA LEU A 22 17.19 -5.18 -4.66
C LEU A 22 17.23 -6.66 -4.23
N GLY A 23 17.02 -6.92 -2.94
CA GLY A 23 16.88 -8.29 -2.43
C GLY A 23 15.55 -8.96 -2.82
N ILE A 24 14.54 -8.15 -3.13
CA ILE A 24 13.25 -8.57 -3.70
C ILE A 24 13.01 -7.69 -4.92
N ASP A 25 13.02 -8.29 -6.09
CA ASP A 25 12.75 -7.59 -7.34
C ASP A 25 11.26 -7.68 -7.69
N ARG A 26 10.54 -6.58 -7.54
CA ARG A 26 9.12 -6.49 -7.88
C ARG A 26 8.86 -6.62 -9.39
N ASN A 27 9.84 -6.30 -10.23
CA ASN A 27 9.69 -6.28 -11.69
C ASN A 27 10.24 -7.55 -12.34
N SER A 28 10.68 -8.53 -11.54
CA SER A 28 11.10 -9.83 -12.04
C SER A 28 9.90 -10.57 -12.64
N GLU A 29 9.99 -10.95 -13.91
CA GLU A 29 9.06 -11.88 -14.57
C GLU A 29 9.31 -13.34 -14.19
N SER A 30 10.34 -13.62 -13.37
CA SER A 30 10.60 -14.97 -12.85
C SER A 30 9.70 -15.25 -11.65
N GLY A 31 9.05 -16.41 -11.66
CA GLY A 31 8.16 -16.87 -10.60
C GLY A 31 7.34 -18.08 -11.02
N LEU A 32 6.67 -18.71 -10.05
CA LEU A 32 5.66 -19.72 -10.32
C LEU A 32 4.29 -19.03 -10.38
N GLU A 33 3.69 -18.97 -11.56
CA GLU A 33 2.29 -18.58 -11.71
C GLU A 33 1.41 -19.81 -11.47
N LEU A 34 0.57 -19.75 -10.44
CA LEU A 34 -0.34 -20.83 -10.11
C LEU A 34 -1.67 -20.64 -10.84
N GLU A 35 -2.14 -21.67 -11.55
CA GLU A 35 -3.46 -21.63 -12.21
C GLU A 35 -4.60 -21.46 -11.20
N THR A 36 -4.43 -22.02 -9.99
CA THR A 36 -5.38 -21.89 -8.90
C THR A 36 -4.65 -21.68 -7.58
N VAL A 37 -5.22 -20.81 -6.73
CA VAL A 37 -4.70 -20.53 -5.38
C VAL A 37 -5.73 -20.99 -4.36
N THR A 38 -5.35 -21.97 -3.53
CA THR A 38 -6.11 -22.27 -2.32
C THR A 38 -5.93 -21.08 -1.37
N ARG A 39 -7.03 -20.51 -0.86
CA ARG A 39 -6.98 -19.34 0.05
C ARG A 39 -6.44 -19.69 1.44
N LEU A 40 -5.48 -20.59 1.55
CA LEU A 40 -4.85 -20.98 2.81
C LEU A 40 -3.50 -20.30 2.91
N VAL A 41 -3.24 -19.62 4.02
CA VAL A 41 -1.92 -19.08 4.33
C VAL A 41 -1.36 -19.84 5.52
N GLU A 42 -0.15 -20.36 5.34
CA GLU A 42 0.57 -21.12 6.35
C GLU A 42 1.96 -20.52 6.56
N LEU A 43 2.24 -20.16 7.82
CA LEU A 43 3.56 -19.79 8.31
C LEU A 43 4.10 -20.95 9.14
N LYS A 44 5.33 -21.40 8.85
CA LYS A 44 5.98 -22.50 9.57
C LYS A 44 7.31 -22.03 10.13
N ASN A 45 7.46 -22.14 11.45
CA ASN A 45 8.73 -21.98 12.16
C ASN A 45 9.45 -20.68 11.77
N VAL A 46 8.71 -19.58 11.68
CA VAL A 46 9.20 -18.31 11.17
C VAL A 46 9.99 -17.58 12.25
N ASP A 47 11.26 -17.35 11.96
CA ASP A 47 12.14 -16.45 12.66
C ASP A 47 12.28 -15.14 11.89
N PHE A 48 12.12 -14.00 12.57
CA PHE A 48 12.20 -12.70 11.92
C PHE A 48 12.79 -11.62 12.82
N SER A 49 13.71 -10.84 12.25
CA SER A 49 14.24 -9.59 12.81
C SER A 49 14.24 -8.53 11.72
N TYR A 50 13.95 -7.27 12.08
CA TYR A 50 14.06 -6.17 11.12
C TYR A 50 15.54 -5.88 10.79
N PRO A 51 15.92 -5.61 9.52
CA PRO A 51 17.31 -5.33 9.15
C PRO A 51 17.94 -4.11 9.84
N SER A 52 17.12 -3.16 10.29
CA SER A 52 17.58 -1.98 11.03
C SER A 52 18.02 -2.30 12.46
N ARG A 53 17.57 -3.44 13.01
CA ARG A 53 17.89 -3.96 14.36
C ARG A 53 17.98 -5.49 14.32
N PRO A 54 18.98 -6.06 13.61
CA PRO A 54 19.07 -7.50 13.39
C PRO A 54 19.22 -8.30 14.70
N GLU A 55 19.74 -7.67 15.75
CA GLU A 55 19.94 -8.25 17.08
C GLU A 55 18.63 -8.48 17.85
N VAL A 56 17.56 -7.78 17.49
CA VAL A 56 16.25 -7.90 18.17
C VAL A 56 15.35 -8.84 17.38
N LYS A 57 15.16 -10.05 17.91
CA LYS A 57 14.26 -11.05 17.35
C LYS A 57 12.80 -10.67 17.64
N ILE A 58 12.00 -10.48 16.59
CA ILE A 58 10.57 -10.10 16.69
C ILE A 58 9.68 -11.34 16.62
N LEU A 59 9.94 -12.25 15.69
CA LEU A 59 9.28 -13.56 15.64
C LEU A 59 10.33 -14.64 15.96
N ASN A 60 9.96 -15.58 16.82
CA ASN A 60 10.81 -16.70 17.22
C ASN A 60 10.01 -18.00 17.12
N ASP A 61 10.37 -18.85 16.17
CA ASP A 61 9.69 -20.12 15.87
C ASP A 61 8.15 -19.96 15.67
N PHE A 62 7.73 -18.87 15.03
CA PHE A 62 6.30 -18.55 14.90
C PHE A 62 5.64 -19.35 13.79
N SER A 63 4.53 -20.02 14.11
CA SER A 63 3.72 -20.77 13.13
C SER A 63 2.25 -20.32 13.18
N LEU A 64 1.61 -20.23 12.02
CA LEU A 64 0.23 -19.77 11.89
C LEU A 64 -0.42 -20.46 10.68
N ASN A 65 -1.71 -20.80 10.79
CA ASN A 65 -2.49 -21.34 9.69
C ASN A 65 -3.85 -20.64 9.67
N VAL A 66 -4.15 -19.91 8.58
CA VAL A 66 -5.39 -19.13 8.44
C VAL A 66 -5.99 -19.22 7.03
N PRO A 67 -7.32 -19.26 6.90
CA PRO A 67 -7.99 -19.11 5.61
C PRO A 67 -8.10 -17.62 5.23
N ALA A 68 -7.33 -17.21 4.21
CA ALA A 68 -7.26 -15.90 3.57
C ALA A 68 -6.65 -14.75 4.41
N ILE A 69 -6.03 -13.79 3.71
CA ILE A 69 -5.51 -12.55 4.30
C ILE A 69 -6.00 -11.37 3.46
N GLY A 70 -6.53 -10.35 4.12
CA GLY A 70 -6.71 -9.00 3.56
C GLY A 70 -5.83 -8.04 4.36
N LEU A 71 -5.15 -7.12 3.70
CA LEU A 71 -4.31 -6.13 4.35
C LEU A 71 -5.12 -4.87 4.66
N VAL A 72 -5.13 -4.46 5.93
CA VAL A 72 -5.66 -3.15 6.36
C VAL A 72 -4.57 -2.45 7.17
N CYS A 73 -4.16 -1.26 6.73
CA CYS A 73 -3.21 -0.43 7.47
C CYS A 73 -3.90 0.25 8.65
N GLN A 74 -3.24 0.32 9.80
CA GLN A 74 -3.79 0.97 11.01
C GLN A 74 -4.12 2.46 10.78
N GLU A 75 -3.32 3.14 9.94
CA GLU A 75 -3.60 4.48 9.44
C GLU A 75 -3.65 4.42 7.91
N PRO A 76 -4.86 4.39 7.30
CA PRO A 76 -4.97 4.36 5.85
C PRO A 76 -4.50 5.71 5.29
N ALA A 77 -3.41 5.68 4.55
CA ALA A 77 -2.93 6.84 3.80
C ALA A 77 -3.77 6.98 2.52
N LEU A 78 -4.60 8.02 2.46
CA LEU A 78 -5.28 8.42 1.24
C LEU A 78 -4.39 9.37 0.44
N PHE A 79 -4.46 9.25 -0.89
CA PHE A 79 -3.81 10.17 -1.80
C PHE A 79 -4.63 11.46 -1.93
N ALA A 80 -3.94 12.56 -2.24
CA ALA A 80 -4.56 13.86 -2.46
C ALA A 80 -5.26 13.91 -3.84
N THR A 81 -6.29 13.10 -3.99
CA THR A 81 -7.02 12.80 -5.23
C THR A 81 -8.51 12.56 -4.89
N THR A 82 -9.36 12.24 -5.88
CA THR A 82 -10.78 12.00 -5.59
C THR A 82 -11.01 10.70 -4.79
N ILE A 83 -12.16 10.59 -4.12
CA ILE A 83 -12.59 9.35 -3.47
C ILE A 83 -12.62 8.19 -4.48
N ARG A 84 -13.13 8.46 -5.69
CA ARG A 84 -13.15 7.50 -6.80
C ARG A 84 -11.75 6.98 -7.13
N GLU A 85 -10.79 7.88 -7.29
CA GLU A 85 -9.41 7.52 -7.63
C GLU A 85 -8.75 6.71 -6.53
N ASN A 86 -9.01 7.02 -5.25
CA ASN A 86 -8.51 6.23 -4.13
C ASN A 86 -9.06 4.79 -4.13
N ILE A 87 -10.34 4.58 -4.47
CA ILE A 87 -10.92 3.23 -4.60
C ILE A 87 -10.32 2.48 -5.79
N LEU A 88 -10.10 3.17 -6.91
CA LEU A 88 -9.48 2.59 -8.11
C LEU A 88 -8.03 2.16 -7.92
N LEU A 89 -7.32 2.66 -6.90
CA LEU A 89 -5.98 2.15 -6.56
C LEU A 89 -6.00 0.65 -6.22
N GLY A 90 -7.09 0.14 -5.65
CA GLY A 90 -7.25 -1.29 -5.37
C GLY A 90 -7.51 -2.11 -6.64
N ARG A 91 -8.18 -1.53 -7.64
CA ARG A 91 -8.45 -2.17 -8.95
C ARG A 91 -8.69 -1.09 -10.02
N PRO A 92 -7.69 -0.79 -10.87
CA PRO A 92 -7.74 0.33 -11.82
C PRO A 92 -8.87 0.25 -12.86
N ASP A 93 -9.27 -0.96 -13.23
CA ASP A 93 -10.27 -1.20 -14.29
C ASP A 93 -11.71 -1.33 -13.76
N ALA A 94 -11.95 -1.03 -12.47
CA ALA A 94 -13.27 -1.19 -11.86
C ALA A 94 -14.30 -0.23 -12.47
N LYS A 95 -15.48 -0.75 -12.79
CA LYS A 95 -16.61 0.04 -13.28
C LYS A 95 -17.28 0.79 -12.11
N GLN A 96 -18.03 1.85 -12.45
CA GLN A 96 -18.75 2.66 -11.46
C GLN A 96 -19.65 1.84 -10.53
N VAL A 97 -20.35 0.85 -11.06
CA VAL A 97 -21.21 -0.05 -10.27
C VAL A 97 -20.42 -0.79 -9.19
N GLU A 98 -19.22 -1.26 -9.53
CA GLU A 98 -18.37 -2.00 -8.61
C GLU A 98 -17.70 -1.09 -7.57
N ILE A 99 -17.36 0.14 -7.96
CA ILE A 99 -16.89 1.18 -7.02
C ILE A 99 -17.97 1.44 -5.96
N GLU A 100 -19.22 1.58 -6.39
CA GLU A 100 -20.32 1.80 -5.46
C GLU A 100 -20.62 0.60 -4.57
N GLU A 101 -20.53 -0.61 -5.12
CA GLU A 101 -20.68 -1.84 -4.35
C GLU A 101 -19.59 -1.96 -3.28
N ALA A 102 -18.32 -1.72 -3.65
CA ALA A 102 -17.21 -1.70 -2.69
C ALA A 102 -17.43 -0.66 -1.58
N ALA A 103 -17.89 0.54 -1.93
CA ALA A 103 -18.22 1.58 -0.97
C ALA A 103 -19.44 1.22 -0.09
N ARG A 104 -20.42 0.47 -0.59
CA ARG A 104 -21.56 -0.02 0.22
C ARG A 104 -21.10 -1.08 1.21
N VAL A 105 -20.28 -2.04 0.77
CA VAL A 105 -19.70 -3.08 1.65
C VAL A 105 -18.83 -2.44 2.73
N ALA A 106 -18.13 -1.35 2.42
CA ALA A 106 -17.34 -0.57 3.36
C ALA A 106 -18.16 0.44 4.20
N ASN A 107 -19.50 0.44 4.11
CA ASN A 107 -20.39 1.41 4.77
C ASN A 107 -20.14 2.90 4.47
N ALA A 108 -19.37 3.19 3.42
CA ALA A 108 -19.00 4.55 3.03
C ALA A 108 -19.97 5.18 2.02
N HIS A 109 -20.73 4.38 1.25
CA HIS A 109 -21.57 4.87 0.15
C HIS A 109 -22.57 5.96 0.58
N SER A 110 -23.30 5.72 1.67
CA SER A 110 -24.31 6.67 2.16
C SER A 110 -23.72 8.00 2.63
N PHE A 111 -22.45 8.00 3.06
CA PHE A 111 -21.72 9.21 3.38
C PHE A 111 -21.26 9.94 2.11
N ILE A 112 -20.66 9.21 1.18
CA ILE A 112 -20.11 9.76 -0.06
C ILE A 112 -21.20 10.48 -0.87
N VAL A 113 -22.37 9.87 -1.04
CA VAL A 113 -23.49 10.46 -1.82
C VAL A 113 -24.02 11.77 -1.21
N LYS A 114 -23.82 12.00 0.10
CA LYS A 114 -24.24 13.25 0.76
C LYS A 114 -23.26 14.40 0.53
N LEU A 115 -22.06 14.12 0.05
CA LEU A 115 -21.08 15.16 -0.28
C LEU A 115 -21.53 15.90 -1.54
N PRO A 116 -21.24 17.22 -1.66
CA PRO A 116 -21.65 18.02 -2.81
C PRO A 116 -21.20 17.44 -4.17
N GLU A 117 -20.03 16.79 -4.19
CA GLU A 117 -19.41 16.22 -5.40
C GLU A 117 -19.44 14.68 -5.40
N GLY A 118 -20.08 14.05 -4.42
CA GLY A 118 -20.18 12.60 -4.36
C GLY A 118 -18.80 11.91 -4.38
N TYR A 119 -18.61 10.97 -5.30
CA TYR A 119 -17.35 10.25 -5.50
C TYR A 119 -16.22 11.10 -6.11
N GLU A 120 -16.56 12.23 -6.73
CA GLU A 120 -15.58 13.16 -7.29
C GLU A 120 -15.04 14.13 -6.23
N THR A 121 -15.54 14.05 -4.99
CA THR A 121 -15.04 14.87 -3.88
C THR A 121 -13.53 14.64 -3.70
N GLN A 122 -12.79 15.74 -3.69
CA GLN A 122 -11.34 15.75 -3.47
C GLN A 122 -11.01 15.41 -2.01
N VAL A 123 -10.06 14.49 -1.83
CA VAL A 123 -9.46 14.16 -0.54
C VAL A 123 -8.19 14.99 -0.39
N GLY A 124 -8.06 15.75 0.70
CA GLY A 124 -6.83 16.52 0.98
C GLY A 124 -5.63 15.64 1.33
N GLU A 125 -4.41 16.21 1.38
CA GLU A 125 -3.20 15.49 1.80
C GLU A 125 -3.43 14.78 3.16
N ARG A 126 -3.13 13.47 3.23
CA ARG A 126 -3.37 12.61 4.40
C ARG A 126 -4.83 12.54 4.88
N GLY A 127 -5.82 12.78 4.01
CA GLY A 127 -7.23 12.74 4.38
C GLY A 127 -7.68 13.91 5.27
N LEU A 128 -6.84 14.94 5.44
CA LEU A 128 -7.08 16.04 6.39
C LEU A 128 -8.38 16.82 6.13
N GLN A 129 -8.84 16.90 4.88
CA GLN A 129 -10.13 17.55 4.55
C GLN A 129 -11.37 16.74 4.96
N LEU A 130 -11.26 15.43 5.16
CA LEU A 130 -12.36 14.58 5.63
C LEU A 130 -12.25 14.27 7.13
N SER A 131 -11.04 14.40 7.69
CA SER A 131 -10.73 14.10 9.10
C SER A 131 -11.25 15.13 10.12
N GLY A 132 -11.84 16.24 9.65
CA GLY A 132 -12.45 17.29 10.49
C GLY A 132 -13.73 16.84 11.17
N GLY A 133 -13.64 15.88 12.10
CA GLY A 133 -14.66 15.66 13.14
C GLY A 133 -15.48 14.36 13.08
N LYS A 134 -15.25 13.46 12.12
CA LYS A 134 -15.95 12.16 12.08
C LYS A 134 -14.98 10.99 11.78
N ASN A 135 -13.94 10.88 12.60
CA ASN A 135 -13.08 9.71 12.60
C ASN A 135 -13.66 8.64 13.54
N LYS A 136 -13.73 7.41 13.03
CA LYS A 136 -14.10 6.11 13.65
C LYS A 136 -15.57 5.70 13.44
N GLU A 137 -15.88 5.23 12.24
CA GLU A 137 -16.80 4.11 11.96
C GLU A 137 -16.69 3.68 10.49
#